data_AF-A0A3S9QD42-F1
#
_entry.id   AF-A0A3S9QD42-F1
#
_cell.length_a   1.000
_cell.length_b   1.000
_cell.length_c   1.000
_cell.angle_alpha   90.00
_cell.angle_beta   90.00
_cell.angle_gamma   90.00
#
_symmetry.space_group_name_H-M   'P 1'
#
loop_
_entity.id
_entity.type
_entity.pdbx_description
1 polymer ?
#
loop_
_entity_poly.entity_id
_entity_poly.type
_entity_poly.pdbx_seq_one_letter_code
_entity_poly.pdbx_strand_id
1 'polypeptide(L)'
;MHLPDHLIQLLTQYLTEHTHQPIIIDPAVLAYRWVGGTSGNLEPIEISFGRSLADLLGIDTQKTKLINNTKQFLAHLPANHVLMTGTRGAGKSSLVRALLQAYHSQGLRVIEVARDDLKHLGKIRHAIKESVNQGNTNRYLVYCDDLAFNAQDENYRTLKSILDGSLDSEHSQLLVYATSNRRHLLPQMMKDNISIYNGQTDEVNPYETIDETVSLSDRFGLWLSFQPMNQPLYLQIVEHELTKANIVFDDFAQSQALQWAGSRGGRSGRIAYQFAQHWIGQTRLAQGVSG
;
A
#
# COMPACT_ATOMS: atom_id res chain seq x y z
N MET A 1 16.61 0.48 52.54
CA MET A 1 16.19 1.82 52.07
C MET A 1 14.91 1.61 51.28
N HIS A 2 13.75 1.93 51.84
CA HIS A 2 12.46 1.83 51.12
C HIS A 2 12.31 3.09 50.26
N LEU A 3 12.15 2.92 48.96
CA LEU A 3 11.77 4.02 48.07
C LEU A 3 10.33 4.45 48.40
N PRO A 4 10.03 5.76 48.50
CA PRO A 4 8.68 6.24 48.69
C PRO A 4 7.76 5.77 47.55
N ASP A 5 6.51 5.40 47.84
CA ASP A 5 5.56 4.85 46.86
C ASP A 5 5.33 5.77 45.66
N HIS A 6 5.34 7.09 45.88
CA HIS A 6 5.24 8.08 44.80
C HIS A 6 6.43 8.02 43.83
N LEU A 7 7.63 7.76 44.35
CA LEU A 7 8.85 7.61 43.54
C LEU A 7 8.82 6.30 42.75
N ILE A 8 8.27 5.23 43.33
CA ILE A 8 8.03 3.96 42.63
C ILE A 8 7.02 4.17 41.49
N GLN A 9 5.91 4.88 41.72
CA GLN A 9 4.95 5.20 40.65
C GLN A 9 5.57 6.01 39.52
N LEU A 10 6.35 7.06 39.84
CA LEU A 10 7.02 7.87 38.83
C LEU A 10 8.08 7.05 38.06
N LEU A 11 8.84 6.19 38.74
CA LEU A 11 9.79 5.28 38.11
C LEU A 11 9.10 4.23 37.24
N THR A 12 7.99 3.65 37.70
CA THR A 12 7.20 2.69 36.90
C THR A 12 6.62 3.38 35.68
N GLN A 13 6.08 4.60 35.81
CA GLN A 13 5.58 5.37 34.68
C GLN A 13 6.72 5.71 33.71
N TYR A 14 7.83 6.25 34.21
CA TYR A 14 9.00 6.57 33.41
C TYR A 14 9.55 5.33 32.70
N LEU A 15 9.74 4.22 33.40
CA LEU A 15 10.18 2.96 32.80
C LEU A 15 9.14 2.43 31.83
N THR A 16 7.83 2.51 32.09
CA THR A 16 6.82 2.04 31.12
C THR A 16 6.81 2.89 29.84
N GLU A 17 7.07 4.19 29.97
CA GLU A 17 7.17 5.14 28.84
C GLU A 17 8.51 5.01 28.09
N HIS A 18 9.59 4.58 28.77
CA HIS A 18 10.95 4.56 28.24
C HIS A 18 11.55 3.16 28.05
N THR A 19 10.87 2.10 28.49
CA THR A 19 11.19 0.72 28.12
C THR A 19 10.41 0.36 26.86
N HIS A 20 11.12 -0.18 25.88
CA HIS A 20 10.50 -0.65 24.65
C HIS A 20 9.53 -1.79 24.99
N GLN A 21 8.23 -1.50 24.97
CA GLN A 21 7.24 -2.57 24.98
C GLN A 21 7.45 -3.42 23.72
N PRO A 22 7.59 -4.75 23.87
CA PRO A 22 7.75 -5.62 22.71
C PRO A 22 6.49 -5.54 21.85
N ILE A 23 6.68 -5.32 20.55
CA ILE A 23 5.57 -5.36 19.59
C ILE A 23 5.20 -6.82 19.39
N ILE A 24 4.00 -7.17 19.83
CA ILE A 24 3.46 -8.53 19.73
C ILE A 24 2.65 -8.65 18.44
N ILE A 25 2.86 -9.73 17.70
CA ILE A 25 2.08 -10.07 16.51
C ILE A 25 1.27 -11.33 16.79
N ASP A 26 -0.04 -11.18 16.85
CA ASP A 26 -0.98 -12.29 16.83
C ASP A 26 -1.10 -12.85 15.39
N PRO A 27 -0.77 -14.14 15.14
CA PRO A 27 -0.90 -14.78 13.83
C PRO A 27 -2.34 -14.85 13.28
N ALA A 28 -3.36 -14.74 14.14
CA ALA A 28 -4.77 -14.80 13.75
C ALA A 28 -5.26 -13.49 13.12
N VAL A 29 -4.67 -12.35 13.48
CA VAL A 29 -5.04 -11.04 12.93
C VAL A 29 -4.59 -10.95 11.47
N LEU A 30 -5.53 -10.63 10.57
CA LEU A 30 -5.28 -10.61 9.12
C LEU A 30 -4.48 -9.38 8.67
N ALA A 31 -4.73 -8.25 9.31
CA ALA A 31 -4.05 -7.01 8.98
C ALA A 31 -3.86 -6.12 10.21
N TYR A 32 -2.77 -5.38 10.23
CA TYR A 32 -2.47 -4.35 11.21
C TYR A 32 -2.28 -2.99 10.55
N ARG A 33 -2.50 -1.92 11.30
CA ARG A 33 -2.01 -0.58 11.00
C ARG A 33 -0.92 -0.24 12.00
N TRP A 34 0.19 0.29 11.52
CA TRP A 34 1.15 0.94 12.39
C TRP A 34 0.60 2.30 12.82
N VAL A 35 0.57 2.54 14.12
CA VAL A 35 0.24 3.84 14.70
C VAL A 35 1.51 4.42 15.32
N GLY A 36 1.93 5.57 14.79
CA GLY A 36 3.14 6.27 15.20
C GLY A 36 3.09 6.82 16.64
N GLY A 37 4.24 7.28 17.12
CA GLY A 37 4.44 7.80 18.48
C GLY A 37 5.86 7.53 18.98
N THR A 38 6.16 7.88 20.22
CA THR A 38 7.49 7.66 20.84
C THR A 38 7.87 6.17 20.86
N SER A 39 6.90 5.30 21.15
CA SER A 39 7.06 3.84 21.15
C SER A 39 6.54 3.19 19.85
N GLY A 40 5.37 3.61 19.38
CA GLY A 40 4.65 3.08 18.20
C GLY A 40 4.17 1.64 18.37
N ASN A 41 3.00 1.30 17.82
CA ASN A 41 2.36 0.00 18.01
C ASN A 41 1.65 -0.51 16.75
N LEU A 42 1.35 -1.81 16.73
CA LEU A 42 0.51 -2.44 15.72
C LEU A 42 -0.93 -2.54 16.22
N GLU A 43 -1.85 -1.89 15.54
CA GLU A 43 -3.29 -1.96 15.83
C GLU A 43 -3.98 -2.88 14.82
N PRO A 44 -4.75 -3.90 15.27
CA PRO A 44 -5.53 -4.75 14.37
C PRO A 44 -6.52 -3.93 13.53
N ILE A 45 -6.60 -4.24 12.24
CA ILE A 45 -7.60 -3.66 11.33
C ILE A 45 -8.73 -4.69 11.15
N GLU A 46 -9.97 -4.27 11.37
CA GLU A 46 -11.12 -5.04 10.95
C GLU A 46 -11.21 -5.06 9.42
N ILE A 47 -11.02 -6.25 8.83
CA ILE A 47 -11.04 -6.42 7.38
C ILE A 47 -12.42 -6.88 6.94
N SER A 48 -13.10 -6.02 6.18
CA SER A 48 -14.26 -6.41 5.37
C SER A 48 -13.84 -6.64 3.92
N PHE A 49 -14.01 -7.88 3.46
CA PHE A 49 -13.65 -8.27 2.10
C PHE A 49 -14.72 -7.84 1.10
N GLY A 50 -14.57 -6.62 0.57
CA GLY A 50 -15.55 -6.04 -0.37
C GLY A 50 -15.31 -6.37 -1.86
N ARG A 51 -14.08 -6.75 -2.27
CA ARG A 51 -13.74 -6.96 -3.69
C ARG A 51 -12.69 -8.06 -3.86
N SER A 52 -13.01 -9.01 -4.72
CA SER A 52 -12.11 -10.08 -5.14
C SER A 52 -11.17 -9.62 -6.26
N LEU A 53 -10.18 -10.45 -6.58
CA LEU A 53 -9.28 -10.23 -7.74
C LEU A 53 -10.06 -10.22 -9.07
N ALA A 54 -11.18 -10.93 -9.15
CA ALA A 54 -12.03 -10.96 -10.34
C ALA A 54 -12.77 -9.64 -10.57
N ASP A 55 -13.03 -8.88 -9.50
CA ASP A 55 -13.71 -7.58 -9.58
C ASP A 55 -12.80 -6.44 -10.08
N LEU A 56 -11.50 -6.69 -10.22
CA LEU A 56 -10.53 -5.69 -10.66
C LEU A 56 -10.26 -5.82 -12.17
N LEU A 57 -11.03 -5.10 -12.97
CA LEU A 57 -10.98 -5.16 -14.43
C LEU A 57 -9.90 -4.24 -15.04
N GLY A 58 -9.36 -4.63 -16.20
CA GLY A 58 -8.42 -3.82 -16.99
C GLY A 58 -6.99 -3.75 -16.45
N ILE A 59 -6.65 -4.59 -15.47
CA ILE A 59 -5.32 -4.67 -14.84
C ILE A 59 -4.78 -6.11 -14.81
N ASP A 60 -5.15 -6.94 -15.78
CA ASP A 60 -4.86 -8.39 -15.79
C ASP A 60 -3.37 -8.72 -15.82
N THR A 61 -2.57 -7.94 -16.55
CA THR A 61 -1.11 -8.07 -16.56
C THR A 61 -0.51 -7.77 -15.19
N GLN A 62 -0.96 -6.71 -14.53
CA GLN A 62 -0.51 -6.32 -13.19
C GLN A 62 -0.94 -7.37 -12.15
N LYS A 63 -2.20 -7.84 -12.22
CA LYS A 63 -2.72 -8.93 -11.37
C LYS A 63 -1.86 -10.18 -11.50
N THR A 64 -1.62 -10.65 -12.72
CA THR A 64 -0.85 -11.88 -12.97
C THR A 64 0.55 -11.80 -12.38
N LYS A 65 1.27 -10.70 -12.64
CA LYS A 65 2.62 -10.49 -12.09
C LYS A 65 2.63 -10.47 -10.56
N LEU A 66 1.69 -9.73 -9.96
CA LEU A 66 1.63 -9.59 -8.50
C LEU A 66 1.21 -10.89 -7.80
N ILE A 67 0.27 -11.62 -8.39
CA ILE A 67 -0.16 -12.95 -7.91
C ILE A 67 1.01 -13.92 -7.93
N ASN A 68 1.77 -13.98 -9.02
CA ASN A 68 2.92 -14.89 -9.12
C ASN A 68 3.99 -14.56 -8.06
N ASN A 69 4.30 -13.28 -7.88
CA ASN A 69 5.22 -12.81 -6.84
C ASN A 69 4.73 -13.17 -5.42
N THR A 70 3.43 -13.01 -5.17
CA THR A 70 2.80 -13.36 -3.87
C THR A 70 2.84 -14.87 -3.62
N LYS A 71 2.58 -15.69 -4.64
CA LYS A 71 2.68 -17.15 -4.54
C LYS A 71 4.10 -17.62 -4.25
N GLN A 72 5.10 -17.02 -4.89
CA GLN A 72 6.51 -17.30 -4.58
C GLN A 72 6.81 -16.97 -3.11
N PHE A 73 6.38 -15.80 -2.65
CA PHE A 73 6.58 -15.37 -1.26
C PHE A 73 5.96 -16.33 -0.23
N LEU A 74 4.72 -16.77 -0.48
CA LEU A 74 4.01 -17.74 0.35
C LEU A 74 4.63 -19.14 0.30
N ALA A 75 5.22 -19.52 -0.83
CA ALA A 75 5.94 -20.78 -1.00
C ALA A 75 7.37 -20.74 -0.42
N HIS A 76 7.75 -19.70 0.32
CA HIS A 76 9.10 -19.50 0.85
C HIS A 76 10.20 -19.39 -0.23
N LEU A 77 9.81 -19.03 -1.45
CA LEU A 77 10.71 -18.81 -2.59
C LEU A 77 11.09 -17.34 -2.72
N PRO A 78 12.18 -17.01 -3.45
CA PRO A 78 12.54 -15.63 -3.75
C PRO A 78 11.38 -14.86 -4.40
N ALA A 79 11.10 -13.68 -3.88
CA ALA A 79 10.05 -12.79 -4.34
C ALA A 79 10.52 -11.34 -4.16
N ASN A 80 9.94 -10.42 -4.93
CA ASN A 80 10.39 -9.04 -5.02
C ASN A 80 9.52 -8.10 -4.18
N HIS A 81 10.15 -7.04 -3.66
CA HIS A 81 9.45 -5.83 -3.27
C HIS A 81 8.74 -5.22 -4.49
N VAL A 82 7.57 -4.62 -4.26
CA VAL A 82 6.71 -4.16 -5.35
C VAL A 82 6.46 -2.65 -5.26
N LEU A 83 6.67 -1.96 -6.38
CA LEU A 83 6.26 -0.58 -6.56
C LEU A 83 5.13 -0.51 -7.59
N MET A 84 3.96 -0.02 -7.17
CA MET A 84 2.80 0.21 -8.02
C MET A 84 2.66 1.71 -8.32
N THR A 85 2.93 2.14 -9.53
CA THR A 85 2.82 3.55 -9.95
C THR A 85 1.60 3.78 -10.83
N GLY A 86 1.04 4.99 -10.81
CA GLY A 86 0.01 5.38 -11.77
C GLY A 86 -1.09 6.23 -11.18
N THR A 87 -2.17 6.42 -11.94
CA THR A 87 -3.23 7.37 -11.57
C THR A 87 -4.02 6.96 -10.31
N ARG A 88 -4.60 7.97 -9.65
CA ARG A 88 -5.48 7.77 -8.49
C ARG A 88 -6.75 7.04 -8.94
N GLY A 89 -7.19 6.06 -8.14
CA GLY A 89 -8.40 5.29 -8.45
C GLY A 89 -8.24 4.20 -9.51
N ALA A 90 -7.00 3.88 -9.93
CA ALA A 90 -6.71 2.80 -10.88
C ALA A 90 -6.67 1.38 -10.26
N GLY A 91 -6.96 1.25 -8.95
CA GLY A 91 -7.08 -0.05 -8.29
C GLY A 91 -5.83 -0.58 -7.56
N LYS A 92 -4.76 0.23 -7.43
CA LYS A 92 -3.51 -0.16 -6.73
C LYS A 92 -3.75 -0.68 -5.30
N SER A 93 -4.41 0.12 -4.46
CA SER A 93 -4.71 -0.26 -3.06
C SER A 93 -5.77 -1.38 -2.98
N SER A 94 -6.74 -1.38 -3.90
CA SER A 94 -7.74 -2.45 -4.00
C SER A 94 -7.11 -3.80 -4.33
N LEU A 95 -6.05 -3.81 -5.13
CA LEU A 95 -5.34 -5.02 -5.51
C LEU A 95 -4.65 -5.69 -4.31
N VAL A 96 -4.05 -4.91 -3.40
CA VAL A 96 -3.46 -5.46 -2.17
C VAL A 96 -4.52 -6.06 -1.25
N ARG A 97 -5.67 -5.40 -1.11
CA ARG A 97 -6.80 -5.95 -0.34
C ARG A 97 -7.36 -7.23 -0.96
N ALA A 98 -7.48 -7.28 -2.29
CA ALA A 98 -7.92 -8.46 -3.01
C ALA A 98 -6.93 -9.64 -2.89
N LEU A 99 -5.62 -9.35 -2.81
CA LEU A 99 -4.61 -10.38 -2.52
C LEU A 99 -4.75 -10.93 -1.10
N LEU A 100 -4.94 -10.07 -0.10
CA LEU A 100 -5.20 -10.51 1.27
C LEU A 100 -6.45 -11.40 1.31
N GLN A 101 -7.54 -10.99 0.66
CA GLN A 101 -8.73 -11.83 0.55
C GLN A 101 -8.42 -13.21 -0.06
N ALA A 102 -7.68 -13.25 -1.16
CA ALA A 102 -7.40 -14.49 -1.88
C ALA A 102 -6.43 -15.44 -1.14
N TYR A 103 -5.50 -14.90 -0.34
CA TYR A 103 -4.37 -15.67 0.19
C TYR A 103 -4.23 -15.63 1.73
N HIS A 104 -5.13 -14.99 2.47
CA HIS A 104 -5.05 -14.97 3.94
C HIS A 104 -5.06 -16.38 4.56
N SER A 105 -5.83 -17.31 3.99
CA SER A 105 -5.89 -18.71 4.44
C SER A 105 -4.59 -19.49 4.19
N GLN A 106 -3.71 -18.97 3.32
CA GLN A 106 -2.37 -19.52 3.06
C GLN A 106 -1.28 -18.83 3.89
N GLY A 107 -1.67 -17.99 4.86
CA GLY A 107 -0.75 -17.30 5.77
C GLY A 107 -0.34 -15.89 5.35
N LEU A 108 -0.96 -15.31 4.30
CA LEU A 108 -0.70 -13.91 3.93
C LEU A 108 -1.29 -12.97 4.98
N ARG A 109 -0.50 -11.98 5.42
CA ARG A 109 -0.87 -10.92 6.35
C ARG A 109 -0.42 -9.57 5.82
N VAL A 110 -1.10 -8.49 6.21
CA VAL A 110 -0.75 -7.12 5.77
C VAL A 110 -0.47 -6.24 6.98
N ILE A 111 0.56 -5.39 6.89
CA ILE A 111 0.83 -4.32 7.86
C ILE A 111 0.82 -3.01 7.09
N GLU A 112 -0.20 -2.19 7.28
CA GLU A 112 -0.30 -0.85 6.72
C GLU A 112 0.62 0.10 7.51
N VAL A 113 1.53 0.76 6.81
CA VAL A 113 2.46 1.74 7.39
C VAL A 113 2.32 3.05 6.62
N ALA A 114 2.07 4.14 7.33
CA ALA A 114 2.06 5.46 6.73
C ALA A 114 3.49 5.87 6.31
N ARG A 115 3.60 6.74 5.30
CA ARG A 115 4.91 7.22 4.81
C ARG A 115 5.79 7.76 5.95
N ASP A 116 5.23 8.57 6.83
CA ASP A 116 5.96 9.26 7.89
C ASP A 116 6.41 8.31 9.03
N ASP A 117 5.90 7.07 9.02
CA ASP A 117 6.22 6.01 9.96
C ASP A 117 7.21 4.97 9.41
N LEU A 118 7.70 5.15 8.18
CA LEU A 118 8.65 4.21 7.57
C LEU A 118 9.96 4.08 8.34
N LYS A 119 10.35 5.10 9.12
CA LYS A 119 11.44 5.03 10.11
C LYS A 119 11.30 3.89 11.12
N HIS A 120 10.09 3.38 11.35
CA HIS A 120 9.80 2.29 12.30
C HIS A 120 9.81 0.89 11.67
N LEU A 121 10.06 0.77 10.37
CA LEU A 121 10.08 -0.55 9.71
C LEU A 121 11.08 -1.54 10.32
N GLY A 122 12.19 -1.05 10.90
CA GLY A 122 13.13 -1.89 11.65
C GLY A 122 12.49 -2.58 12.85
N LYS A 123 11.63 -1.87 13.59
CA LYS A 123 10.85 -2.42 14.71
C LYS A 123 9.85 -3.48 14.24
N ILE A 124 9.14 -3.21 13.14
CA ILE A 124 8.19 -4.14 12.53
C ILE A 124 8.89 -5.42 12.07
N ARG A 125 10.04 -5.30 11.39
CA ARG A 125 10.86 -6.44 10.97
C ARG A 125 11.30 -7.29 12.18
N HIS A 126 11.74 -6.64 13.25
CA HIS A 126 12.13 -7.35 14.47
C HIS A 126 10.94 -8.11 15.10
N ALA A 127 9.78 -7.47 15.22
CA ALA A 127 8.56 -8.10 15.74
C ALA A 127 8.13 -9.33 14.92
N ILE A 128 8.22 -9.26 13.58
CA ILE A 128 7.94 -10.39 12.70
C ILE A 128 8.95 -11.53 12.95
N LYS A 129 10.24 -11.22 13.06
CA LYS A 129 11.29 -12.21 13.34
C LYS A 129 11.03 -12.92 14.67
N GLU A 130 10.73 -12.17 15.73
CA GLU A 130 10.40 -12.74 17.04
C GLU A 130 9.15 -13.62 17.00
N SER A 131 8.11 -13.19 16.28
CA SER A 131 6.90 -14.00 16.09
C SER A 131 7.21 -15.33 15.38
N VAL A 132 8.12 -15.32 14.40
CA VAL A 132 8.53 -16.55 13.70
C VAL A 132 9.34 -17.47 14.62
N ASN A 133 10.23 -16.92 15.44
CA ASN A 133 10.96 -17.70 16.45
C ASN A 133 10.02 -18.42 17.43
N GLN A 134 8.79 -17.92 17.58
CA GLN A 134 7.73 -18.51 18.40
C GLN A 134 6.82 -19.47 17.62
N GLY A 135 7.14 -19.80 16.37
CA GLY A 135 6.41 -20.77 15.53
C GLY A 135 5.44 -20.16 14.52
N ASN A 136 5.39 -18.83 14.37
CA ASN A 136 4.56 -18.20 13.36
C ASN A 136 5.11 -18.43 11.94
N THR A 137 4.30 -19.02 11.06
CA THR A 137 4.68 -19.31 9.67
C THR A 137 4.13 -18.29 8.66
N ASN A 138 3.35 -17.31 9.12
CA ASN A 138 2.75 -16.29 8.25
C ASN A 138 3.79 -15.46 7.50
N ARG A 139 3.31 -14.83 6.41
CA ARG A 139 4.08 -13.98 5.51
C ARG A 139 3.46 -12.60 5.44
N TYR A 140 4.25 -11.57 5.75
CA TYR A 140 3.77 -10.20 5.95
C TYR A 140 4.09 -9.31 4.75
N LEU A 141 3.06 -8.67 4.20
CA LEU A 141 3.23 -7.54 3.28
C LEU A 141 3.17 -6.26 4.10
N VAL A 142 4.29 -5.56 4.18
CA VAL A 142 4.29 -4.15 4.61
C VAL A 142 3.77 -3.32 3.44
N TYR A 143 2.59 -2.73 3.64
CA TYR A 143 1.91 -1.92 2.64
C TYR A 143 2.03 -0.44 2.97
N CYS A 144 2.55 0.35 2.03
CA CYS A 144 2.59 1.81 2.14
C CYS A 144 1.78 2.45 0.99
N ASP A 145 0.76 3.23 1.33
CA ASP A 145 -0.04 3.96 0.34
C ASP A 145 0.57 5.35 0.07
N ASP A 146 0.56 5.78 -1.19
CA ASP A 146 1.03 7.09 -1.67
C ASP A 146 2.47 7.46 -1.23
N LEU A 147 3.41 6.56 -1.50
CA LEU A 147 4.83 6.74 -1.30
C LEU A 147 5.35 7.85 -2.25
N ALA A 148 5.61 9.02 -1.69
CA ALA A 148 6.30 10.13 -2.35
C ALA A 148 7.10 10.91 -1.30
N PHE A 149 8.39 11.11 -1.57
CA PHE A 149 9.33 11.76 -0.67
C PHE A 149 9.72 13.14 -1.18
N ASN A 150 10.22 13.97 -0.27
CA ASN A 150 10.98 15.17 -0.59
C ASN A 150 12.48 14.86 -0.44
N ALA A 151 13.35 15.63 -1.08
CA ALA A 151 14.81 15.37 -1.10
C ALA A 151 15.48 15.31 0.29
N GLN A 152 14.85 15.91 1.31
CA GLN A 152 15.39 15.98 2.68
C GLN A 152 14.76 14.94 3.65
N ASP A 153 13.96 14.00 3.14
CA ASP A 153 13.15 13.13 3.99
C ASP A 153 13.91 11.88 4.49
N GLU A 154 14.33 11.85 5.75
CA GLU A 154 15.10 10.73 6.33
C GLU A 154 14.42 9.34 6.19
N ASN A 155 13.10 9.31 5.98
CA ASN A 155 12.35 8.07 5.76
C ASN A 155 12.84 7.30 4.52
N TYR A 156 13.38 7.98 3.50
CA TYR A 156 13.89 7.30 2.30
C TYR A 156 15.10 6.40 2.61
N ARG A 157 15.96 6.82 3.54
CA ARG A 157 17.18 6.05 3.93
C ARG A 157 16.83 4.78 4.66
N THR A 158 15.85 4.84 5.56
CA THR A 158 15.36 3.66 6.29
C THR A 158 14.73 2.65 5.34
N LEU A 159 13.90 3.12 4.40
CA LEU A 159 13.31 2.27 3.38
C LEU A 159 14.38 1.64 2.49
N LYS A 160 15.36 2.42 2.02
CA LYS A 160 16.48 1.93 1.19
C LYS A 160 17.21 0.77 1.87
N SER A 161 17.57 0.93 3.14
CA SER A 161 18.26 -0.11 3.92
C SER A 161 17.47 -1.42 4.02
N ILE A 162 16.14 -1.35 4.03
CA ILE A 162 15.30 -2.55 4.10
C ILE A 162 15.17 -3.22 2.74
N LEU A 163 15.05 -2.44 1.67
CA LEU A 163 14.99 -2.97 0.31
C LEU A 163 16.33 -3.56 -0.16
N ASP A 164 17.45 -3.02 0.31
CA ASP A 164 18.80 -3.55 0.06
C ASP A 164 19.03 -4.91 0.76
N GLY A 165 18.19 -5.23 1.74
CA GLY A 165 18.35 -6.39 2.60
C GLY A 165 19.42 -6.16 3.68
N SER A 166 19.18 -6.73 4.85
CA SER A 166 20.21 -6.86 5.88
C SER A 166 21.12 -8.03 5.51
N LEU A 167 22.41 -7.96 5.86
CA LEU A 167 23.39 -9.06 5.66
C LEU A 167 22.92 -10.41 6.23
N ASP A 168 21.96 -10.40 7.16
CA ASP A 168 21.22 -11.57 7.66
C ASP A 168 20.15 -12.04 6.65
N SER A 169 20.55 -12.31 5.41
CA SER A 169 19.68 -12.52 4.23
C SER A 169 19.04 -13.91 4.14
N GLU A 170 18.65 -14.51 5.27
CA GLU A 170 17.83 -15.74 5.25
C GLU A 170 16.34 -15.39 5.32
N HIS A 171 15.70 -15.42 4.14
CA HIS A 171 14.26 -15.54 3.93
C HIS A 171 13.39 -14.55 4.72
N SER A 172 13.45 -13.25 4.37
CA SER A 172 12.58 -12.26 5.00
C SER A 172 11.13 -12.72 4.90
N GLN A 173 10.46 -12.92 6.05
CA GLN A 173 9.02 -13.17 6.09
C GLN A 173 8.22 -11.89 5.79
N LEU A 174 8.86 -10.91 5.16
CA LEU A 174 8.41 -9.56 4.91
C LEU A 174 8.73 -9.19 3.46
N LEU A 175 7.74 -8.65 2.76
CA LEU A 175 7.91 -7.87 1.53
C LEU A 175 7.31 -6.48 1.71
N VAL A 176 7.81 -5.52 0.94
CA VAL A 176 7.33 -4.13 0.92
C VAL A 176 6.58 -3.89 -0.38
N TYR A 177 5.30 -3.54 -0.27
CA TYR A 177 4.42 -3.19 -1.38
C TYR A 177 4.05 -1.72 -1.23
N ALA A 178 4.48 -0.88 -2.17
CA ALA A 178 4.23 0.55 -2.13
C ALA A 178 3.36 0.98 -3.31
N THR A 179 2.45 1.93 -3.09
CA THR A 179 1.78 2.64 -4.19
C THR A 179 2.37 4.04 -4.33
N SER A 180 2.44 4.56 -5.55
CA SER A 180 2.75 5.97 -5.78
C SER A 180 1.87 6.54 -6.89
N ASN A 181 1.50 7.80 -6.72
CA ASN A 181 0.88 8.57 -7.80
C ASN A 181 1.92 9.22 -8.73
N ARG A 182 3.20 9.17 -8.36
CA ARG A 182 4.33 9.64 -9.16
C ARG A 182 5.07 8.45 -9.76
N ARG A 183 5.68 8.64 -10.93
CA ARG A 183 6.54 7.62 -11.54
C ARG A 183 7.88 7.49 -10.80
N HIS A 184 8.39 8.61 -10.28
CA HIS A 184 9.60 8.67 -9.46
C HIS A 184 9.21 9.00 -8.02
N LEU A 185 9.78 8.26 -7.06
CA LEU A 185 9.48 8.41 -5.63
C LEU A 185 10.03 9.70 -5.02
N LEU A 186 11.10 10.23 -5.60
CA LEU A 186 11.71 11.52 -5.28
C LEU A 186 11.56 12.47 -6.48
N PRO A 187 11.34 13.78 -6.25
CA PRO A 187 11.26 14.76 -7.32
C PRO A 187 12.62 14.89 -8.03
N GLN A 188 12.63 14.84 -9.36
CA GLN A 188 13.78 15.30 -10.14
C GLN A 188 13.70 16.82 -10.27
N MET A 189 14.68 17.57 -9.76
CA MET A 189 14.69 19.02 -9.97
C MET A 189 15.13 19.31 -11.40
N MET A 190 14.43 20.21 -12.10
CA MET A 190 14.80 20.60 -13.47
C MET A 190 16.21 21.20 -13.54
N LYS A 191 16.73 21.79 -12.46
CA LYS A 191 18.11 22.29 -12.39
C LYS A 191 19.12 21.17 -12.57
N ASP A 192 18.90 20.00 -11.96
CA ASP A 192 19.76 18.82 -12.06
C ASP A 192 19.84 18.31 -13.51
N ASN A 193 18.74 18.43 -14.27
CA ASN A 193 18.70 18.09 -15.70
C ASN A 193 19.38 19.15 -16.58
N ILE A 194 19.34 20.44 -16.21
CA ILE A 194 19.89 21.55 -17.00
C ILE A 194 21.41 21.71 -16.78
N SER A 195 21.91 21.43 -15.57
CA SER A 195 23.36 21.43 -15.27
C SER A 195 24.15 20.42 -16.10
N ILE A 196 23.51 19.32 -16.52
CA ILE A 196 24.11 18.29 -17.39
C ILE A 196 24.30 18.82 -18.82
N TYR A 197 23.40 19.68 -19.30
CA TYR A 197 23.44 20.18 -20.69
C TYR A 197 24.30 21.45 -20.87
N ASN A 198 24.54 22.23 -19.81
CA ASN A 198 25.22 23.53 -19.92
C ASN A 198 26.64 23.56 -19.34
N GLY A 199 27.17 22.45 -18.78
CA GLY A 199 28.57 22.34 -18.37
C GLY A 199 29.06 23.35 -17.31
N GLN A 200 28.14 24.05 -16.64
CA GLN A 200 28.44 24.97 -15.55
C GLN A 200 28.00 24.35 -14.23
N THR A 201 28.97 23.87 -13.44
CA THR A 201 28.71 23.36 -12.09
C THR A 201 29.74 23.94 -11.13
N ASP A 202 29.29 24.85 -10.26
CA ASP A 202 30.01 25.32 -9.06
C ASP A 202 29.55 24.54 -7.80
N GLU A 203 28.71 23.51 -7.96
CA GLU A 203 28.28 22.62 -6.89
C GLU A 203 28.89 21.22 -7.04
N VAL A 204 29.15 20.60 -5.89
CA VAL A 204 29.65 19.23 -5.75
C VAL A 204 28.69 18.26 -6.45
N ASN A 205 29.10 17.81 -7.63
CA ASN A 205 28.63 16.67 -8.41
C ASN A 205 27.10 16.43 -8.50
N PRO A 206 26.39 17.10 -9.44
CA PRO A 206 24.95 16.89 -9.70
C PRO A 206 24.53 15.45 -10.04
N TYR A 207 25.49 14.60 -10.41
CA TYR A 207 25.25 13.18 -10.70
C TYR A 207 24.92 12.36 -9.44
N GLU A 208 25.44 12.72 -8.27
CA GLU A 208 25.22 11.94 -7.03
C GLU A 208 23.76 11.99 -6.56
N THR A 209 23.11 13.16 -6.63
CA THR A 209 21.70 13.34 -6.21
C THR A 209 20.71 12.65 -7.16
N ILE A 210 21.00 12.62 -8.46
CA ILE A 210 20.20 11.89 -9.47
C ILE A 210 20.35 10.38 -9.27
N ASP A 211 21.58 9.90 -9.06
CA ASP A 211 21.86 8.48 -8.81
C ASP A 211 21.18 7.99 -7.52
N GLU A 212 21.13 8.79 -6.46
CA GLU A 212 20.44 8.41 -5.22
C GLU A 212 18.91 8.25 -5.41
N THR A 213 18.31 9.12 -6.22
CA THR A 213 16.87 9.16 -6.50
C THR A 213 16.40 7.96 -7.34
N VAL A 214 17.19 7.60 -8.36
CA VAL A 214 16.98 6.39 -9.17
C VAL A 214 17.27 5.14 -8.35
N SER A 215 18.28 5.18 -7.45
CA SER A 215 18.69 4.02 -6.66
C SER A 215 17.59 3.40 -5.80
N LEU A 216 16.70 4.21 -5.19
CA LEU A 216 15.65 3.68 -4.30
C LEU A 216 14.55 2.96 -5.08
N SER A 217 14.11 3.56 -6.19
CA SER A 217 13.04 2.97 -7.00
C SER A 217 13.53 1.65 -7.59
N ASP A 218 14.79 1.58 -8.04
CA ASP A 218 15.38 0.38 -8.65
C ASP A 218 15.50 -0.81 -7.69
N ARG A 219 15.41 -0.59 -6.37
CA ARG A 219 15.39 -1.69 -5.39
C ARG A 219 14.06 -2.43 -5.32
N PHE A 220 13.00 -1.88 -5.90
CA PHE A 220 11.78 -2.62 -6.09
C PHE A 220 11.94 -3.55 -7.30
N GLY A 221 12.18 -4.83 -7.05
CA GLY A 221 12.39 -5.82 -8.12
C GLY A 221 11.16 -6.07 -9.01
N LEU A 222 9.96 -5.61 -8.61
CA LEU A 222 8.77 -5.65 -9.46
C LEU A 222 8.08 -4.28 -9.54
N TRP A 223 8.09 -3.68 -10.74
CA TRP A 223 7.39 -2.43 -11.03
C TRP A 223 6.11 -2.68 -11.82
N LEU A 224 5.00 -2.14 -11.33
CA LEU A 224 3.69 -2.24 -11.96
C LEU A 224 3.13 -0.84 -12.26
N SER A 225 2.97 -0.53 -13.54
CA SER A 225 2.43 0.75 -13.99
C SER A 225 0.93 0.63 -14.32
N PHE A 226 0.13 1.49 -13.70
CA PHE A 226 -1.32 1.56 -13.87
C PHE A 226 -1.69 2.77 -14.73
N GLN A 227 -2.18 2.49 -15.93
CA GLN A 227 -2.49 3.52 -16.92
C GLN A 227 -3.80 4.25 -16.60
N PRO A 228 -3.98 5.49 -17.08
CA PRO A 228 -5.28 6.16 -17.05
C PRO A 228 -6.37 5.29 -17.70
N MET A 229 -7.55 5.32 -17.11
CA MET A 229 -8.69 4.51 -17.57
C MET A 229 -9.34 5.13 -18.80
N ASN A 230 -9.50 4.33 -19.86
CA ASN A 230 -10.25 4.74 -21.04
C ASN A 230 -11.78 4.59 -20.81
N GLN A 231 -12.58 5.16 -21.72
CA GLN A 231 -14.04 5.11 -21.61
C GLN A 231 -14.61 3.68 -21.64
N PRO A 232 -14.21 2.80 -22.59
CA PRO A 232 -14.73 1.44 -22.62
C PRO A 232 -14.52 0.69 -21.31
N LEU A 233 -13.31 0.74 -20.73
CA LEU A 233 -13.01 0.09 -19.46
C LEU A 233 -13.82 0.69 -18.30
N TYR A 234 -14.01 2.01 -18.28
CA TYR A 234 -14.85 2.68 -17.28
C TYR A 234 -16.28 2.15 -17.31
N LEU A 235 -16.89 2.08 -18.50
CA LEU A 235 -18.26 1.58 -18.65
C LEU A 235 -18.36 0.09 -18.32
N GLN A 236 -17.36 -0.71 -18.69
CA GLN A 236 -17.29 -2.13 -18.34
C GLN A 236 -17.28 -2.35 -16.82
N ILE A 237 -16.58 -1.51 -16.06
CA ILE A 237 -16.58 -1.59 -14.59
C ILE A 237 -17.94 -1.21 -14.01
N VAL A 238 -18.59 -0.17 -14.56
CA VAL A 238 -19.95 0.21 -14.14
C VAL A 238 -20.93 -0.92 -14.38
N GLU A 239 -20.93 -1.47 -15.59
CA GLU A 239 -21.77 -2.60 -15.99
C GLU A 239 -21.55 -3.82 -15.08
N HIS A 240 -20.29 -4.15 -14.78
CA HIS A 240 -19.94 -5.25 -13.87
C HIS A 240 -20.54 -5.06 -12.47
N GLU A 241 -20.42 -3.87 -11.89
CA GLU A 241 -20.97 -3.57 -10.56
C GLU A 241 -22.50 -3.58 -10.54
N LEU A 242 -23.16 -3.08 -11.58
CA LEU A 242 -24.63 -3.12 -11.70
C LEU A 242 -25.16 -4.54 -11.91
N THR A 243 -24.47 -5.33 -12.74
CA THR A 243 -24.82 -6.74 -12.99
C THR A 243 -24.74 -7.56 -11.70
N LYS A 244 -23.72 -7.34 -10.86
CA LYS A 244 -23.63 -7.96 -9.53
C LYS A 244 -24.79 -7.61 -8.60
N ALA A 245 -25.43 -6.46 -8.82
CA ALA A 245 -26.60 -6.03 -8.09
C ALA A 245 -27.94 -6.45 -8.74
N ASN A 246 -27.89 -7.23 -9.84
CA ASN A 246 -29.03 -7.59 -10.68
C ASN A 246 -29.78 -6.38 -11.26
N ILE A 247 -29.04 -5.33 -11.61
CA ILE A 247 -29.57 -4.12 -12.26
C ILE A 247 -29.06 -4.07 -13.70
N VAL A 248 -29.98 -3.84 -14.64
CA VAL A 248 -29.67 -3.73 -16.06
C VAL A 248 -28.87 -2.47 -16.33
N PHE A 249 -27.82 -2.60 -17.15
CA PHE A 249 -27.06 -1.47 -17.67
C PHE A 249 -27.52 -1.13 -19.08
N ASP A 250 -28.45 -0.19 -19.19
CA ASP A 250 -29.01 0.28 -20.46
C ASP A 250 -28.33 1.56 -20.97
N ASP A 251 -28.73 2.05 -22.15
CA ASP A 251 -28.18 3.26 -22.76
C ASP A 251 -28.37 4.50 -21.88
N PHE A 252 -29.43 4.53 -21.06
CA PHE A 252 -29.69 5.60 -20.12
C PHE A 252 -28.69 5.56 -18.95
N ALA A 253 -28.51 4.41 -18.31
CA ALA A 253 -27.51 4.20 -17.28
C ALA A 253 -26.09 4.49 -17.79
N GLN A 254 -25.78 4.08 -19.02
CA GLN A 254 -24.50 4.39 -19.68
C GLN A 254 -24.30 5.90 -19.82
N SER A 255 -25.29 6.62 -20.31
CA SER A 255 -25.23 8.08 -20.46
C SER A 255 -25.07 8.79 -19.11
N GLN A 256 -25.80 8.35 -18.09
CA GLN A 256 -25.69 8.86 -16.73
C GLN A 256 -24.30 8.57 -16.12
N ALA A 257 -23.74 7.39 -16.37
CA ALA A 257 -22.39 7.04 -15.92
C ALA A 257 -21.32 7.97 -16.53
N LEU A 258 -21.46 8.33 -17.81
CA LEU A 258 -20.54 9.25 -18.48
C LEU A 258 -20.67 10.69 -17.97
N GLN A 259 -21.89 11.16 -17.74
CA GLN A 259 -22.14 12.47 -17.14
C GLN A 259 -21.54 12.55 -15.72
N TRP A 260 -21.74 11.49 -14.91
CA TRP A 260 -21.16 11.39 -13.58
C TRP A 260 -19.64 11.49 -13.62
N ALA A 261 -18.96 10.76 -14.51
CA ALA A 261 -17.51 10.83 -14.67
C ALA A 261 -17.03 12.24 -15.05
N GLY A 262 -17.72 12.90 -15.98
CA GLY A 262 -17.41 14.27 -16.38
C GLY A 262 -17.46 15.25 -15.21
N SER A 263 -18.49 15.14 -14.36
CA SER A 263 -18.65 16.01 -13.17
C SER A 263 -17.59 15.82 -12.09
N ARG A 264 -16.90 14.66 -12.08
CA ARG A 264 -15.96 14.24 -11.01
C ARG A 264 -14.49 14.31 -11.43
N GLY A 265 -14.19 15.00 -12.53
CA GLY A 265 -12.82 15.20 -13.01
C GLY A 265 -12.23 14.01 -13.77
N GLY A 266 -13.07 13.11 -14.31
CA GLY A 266 -12.64 12.10 -15.26
C GLY A 266 -13.05 10.67 -14.90
N ARG A 267 -12.30 9.69 -15.44
CA ARG A 267 -12.62 8.26 -15.36
C ARG A 267 -11.64 7.55 -14.45
N SER A 268 -12.16 6.79 -13.49
CA SER A 268 -11.38 5.87 -12.65
C SER A 268 -12.29 4.78 -12.11
N GLY A 269 -11.70 3.66 -11.65
CA GLY A 269 -12.47 2.58 -11.03
C GLY A 269 -13.17 3.04 -9.75
N ARG A 270 -12.58 4.00 -9.02
CA ARG A 270 -13.24 4.65 -7.87
C ARG A 270 -14.51 5.39 -8.27
N ILE A 271 -14.45 6.18 -9.35
CA ILE A 271 -15.60 6.95 -9.85
C ILE A 271 -16.68 6.01 -10.39
N ALA A 272 -16.29 4.95 -11.11
CA ALA A 272 -17.20 3.93 -11.61
C ALA A 272 -17.99 3.26 -10.47
N TYR A 273 -17.28 2.85 -9.40
CA TYR A 273 -17.94 2.27 -8.23
C TYR A 273 -18.85 3.26 -7.51
N GLN A 274 -18.43 4.52 -7.34
CA GLN A 274 -19.27 5.55 -6.72
C GLN A 274 -20.56 5.79 -7.52
N PHE A 275 -20.47 5.81 -8.85
CA PHE A 275 -21.65 5.86 -9.71
C PHE A 275 -22.53 4.63 -9.51
N ALA A 276 -21.97 3.42 -9.54
CA ALA A 276 -22.73 2.19 -9.36
C ALA A 276 -23.46 2.16 -8.00
N GLN A 277 -22.80 2.53 -6.90
CA GLN A 277 -23.44 2.61 -5.58
C GLN A 277 -24.61 3.61 -5.56
N HIS A 278 -24.42 4.77 -6.18
CA HIS A 278 -25.47 5.79 -6.31
C HIS A 278 -26.67 5.25 -7.11
N TRP A 279 -26.41 4.65 -8.27
CA TRP A 279 -27.42 4.10 -9.17
C TRP A 279 -28.20 2.98 -8.49
N ILE A 280 -27.50 1.99 -7.91
CA ILE A 280 -28.09 0.87 -7.18
C ILE A 280 -29.00 1.39 -6.05
N GLY A 281 -28.53 2.37 -5.28
CA GLY A 281 -29.29 2.98 -4.20
C GLY A 281 -30.59 3.63 -4.68
N GLN A 282 -30.51 4.44 -5.75
CA GLN A 282 -31.69 5.09 -6.33
C GLN A 282 -32.70 4.07 -6.89
N THR A 283 -32.24 3.09 -7.65
CA THR A 283 -33.10 2.06 -8.25
C THR A 283 -33.83 1.26 -7.17
N ARG A 284 -33.12 0.81 -6.13
CA ARG A 284 -33.72 0.04 -5.03
C ARG A 284 -34.69 0.86 -4.20
N LEU A 285 -34.40 2.14 -3.96
CA LEU A 285 -35.32 3.04 -3.27
C LEU A 285 -36.62 3.20 -4.06
N ALA A 286 -36.53 3.43 -5.38
CA ALA A 286 -37.71 3.55 -6.24
C ALA A 286 -38.55 2.25 -6.24
N GLN A 287 -37.91 1.09 -6.22
CA GLN A 287 -38.59 -0.22 -6.13
C GLN A 287 -39.21 -0.47 -4.74
N GLY A 288 -38.56 -0.02 -3.66
CA GLY A 288 -38.99 -0.21 -2.27
C GLY A 288 -40.04 0.80 -1.76
N VAL A 289 -40.34 1.87 -2.51
CA VAL A 289 -41.38 2.86 -2.18
C VAL A 289 -42.74 2.50 -2.81
N SER A 290 -42.86 1.32 -3.41
CA SER A 290 -44.11 0.81 -4.01
C SER A 290 -44.87 -0.20 -3.12
N GLY A 291 -44.57 -0.25 -1.81
CA GLY A 291 -45.20 -1.16 -0.83
C GLY A 291 -45.95 -0.42 0.27
#